data_AF-A0A5C7VAG1-F1
#
_entry.id   AF-A0A5C7VAG1-F1
#
_cell.length_a   1.000
_cell.length_b   1.000
_cell.length_c   1.000
_cell.angle_alpha   90.00
_cell.angle_beta   90.00
_cell.angle_gamma   90.00
#
_symmetry.space_group_name_H-M   'P 1'
#
loop_
_entity.id
_entity.type
_entity.pdbx_description
1 polymer ?
#
loop_
_entity_poly.entity_id
_entity_poly.type
_entity_poly.pdbx_seq_one_letter_code
_entity_poly.pdbx_strand_id
1 'polypeptide(L)' 'MFDEVFGMAALCAENFREGVRDSFGASIVEDVLGPIIKEVDSLRVFNAEFQRQSLSIDGTLTDARTHEFKDSGCMR' A
#
# COMPACT_ATOMS: atom_id res chain seq x y z
N MET A 1 4.33 5.63 -3.49
CA MET A 1 4.38 5.88 -2.03
C MET A 1 4.68 4.60 -1.24
N PHE A 2 3.73 3.70 -0.99
CA PHE A 2 4.05 2.46 -0.23
C PHE A 2 4.98 1.49 -0.99
N ASP A 3 4.93 1.45 -2.32
CA ASP A 3 5.89 0.65 -3.12
C ASP A 3 7.33 1.17 -2.96
N GLU A 4 7.52 2.48 -2.89
CA GLU A 4 8.84 3.10 -2.65
C GLU A 4 9.34 2.81 -1.23
N VAL A 5 8.46 2.94 -0.22
CA VAL A 5 8.80 2.63 1.18
C VAL A 5 9.19 1.16 1.32
N PHE A 6 8.45 0.25 0.69
CA PHE A 6 8.79 -1.16 0.67
C PHE A 6 10.13 -1.43 -0.02
N GLY A 7 10.36 -0.83 -1.19
CA GLY A 7 11.63 -0.97 -1.90
C GLY A 7 12.83 -0.49 -1.08
N MET A 8 12.71 0.67 -0.42
CA MET A 8 13.76 1.21 0.45
C MET A 8 13.97 0.35 1.69
N ALA A 9 12.91 -0.15 2.32
CA ALA A 9 13.01 -1.03 3.48
C ALA A 9 13.70 -2.37 3.13
N ALA A 10 13.32 -2.96 2.00
CA ALA A 10 13.93 -4.20 1.50
C ALA A 10 15.42 -4.01 1.20
N LEU A 11 15.78 -2.94 0.48
CA LEU A 11 17.18 -2.63 0.15
C LEU A 11 18.03 -2.39 1.40
N CYS A 12 17.53 -1.60 2.36
CA CYS A 12 18.25 -1.35 3.62
C CYS A 12 18.48 -2.64 4.42
N ALA A 13 17.47 -3.52 4.48
CA ALA A 13 17.59 -4.78 5.19
C ALA A 13 18.54 -5.77 4.50
N GLU A 14 18.55 -5.78 3.17
CA GLU A 14 19.48 -6.59 2.37
C GLU A 14 20.92 -6.11 2.58
N ASN A 15 21.18 -4.80 2.45
CA ASN A 15 22.51 -4.22 2.71
C ASN A 15 23.02 -4.52 4.13
N PHE A 16 22.14 -4.47 5.14
CA PHE A 16 22.51 -4.86 6.49
C PHE A 16 22.86 -6.35 6.57
N ARG A 17 22.00 -7.21 6.03
CA ARG A 17 22.16 -8.67 6.03
C ARG A 17 23.47 -9.10 5.38
N GLU A 18 23.90 -8.47 4.29
CA GLU A 18 25.17 -8.77 3.62
C GLU A 18 26.40 -8.52 4.51
N GLY A 19 26.31 -7.57 5.44
CA GLY A 19 27.38 -7.24 6.39
C GLY A 19 27.41 -8.11 7.65
N VAL A 20 26.34 -8.85 7.94
CA VAL A 20 26.21 -9.66 9.16
C VAL A 20 27.15 -10.87 9.12
N ARG A 21 27.98 -11.03 10.16
CA ARG A 21 28.88 -12.19 10.32
C ARG A 21 28.72 -12.91 11.66
N ASP A 22 27.95 -12.35 12.58
CA ASP A 22 27.73 -12.92 13.90
C ASP A 22 26.25 -13.30 14.12
N SER A 23 26.00 -14.08 15.17
CA SER A 23 24.67 -14.57 15.51
C SER A 23 23.72 -13.48 16.00
N PHE A 24 24.25 -12.37 16.53
CA PHE A 24 23.42 -11.26 17.01
C PHE A 24 22.88 -10.42 15.84
N GLY A 25 23.71 -10.14 14.85
CA GLY A 25 23.27 -9.54 13.58
C GLY A 25 22.27 -10.43 12.86
N ALA A 26 22.46 -11.75 12.91
CA ALA A 26 21.51 -12.70 12.33
C ALA A 26 20.14 -12.63 13.04
N SER A 27 20.12 -12.54 14.38
CA SER A 27 18.86 -12.36 15.11
C SER A 27 18.18 -11.02 14.82
N ILE A 28 18.94 -9.93 14.61
CA ILE A 28 18.35 -8.64 14.18
C ILE A 28 17.66 -8.79 12.81
N VAL A 29 18.28 -9.49 11.86
CA VAL A 29 17.70 -9.75 10.55
C VAL A 29 16.39 -10.54 10.66
N GLU A 30 16.39 -11.59 11.48
CA GLU A 30 15.25 -12.50 11.62
C GLU A 30 14.12 -11.90 12.45
N ASP A 31 14.44 -11.38 13.64
CA ASP A 31 13.45 -11.01 14.66
C ASP A 31 12.96 -9.57 14.54
N VAL A 32 13.70 -8.71 13.82
CA VAL A 32 13.38 -7.28 13.71
C VAL A 32 13.14 -6.89 12.26
N LEU A 33 14.13 -7.04 11.40
CA LEU A 33 14.04 -6.54 10.02
C LEU A 33 13.02 -7.34 9.19
N GLY A 34 13.01 -8.67 9.33
CA GLY A 34 12.04 -9.53 8.65
C GLY A 34 10.58 -9.14 8.94
N PRO A 35 10.17 -9.06 10.22
CA PRO A 35 8.83 -8.61 10.60
C PRO A 35 8.50 -7.20 10.09
N ILE A 36 9.41 -6.24 10.21
CA ILE A 36 9.17 -4.87 9.72
C ILE A 36 8.89 -4.86 8.22
N ILE A 37 9.68 -5.57 7.42
CA ILE A 37 9.47 -5.65 5.96
C ILE A 37 8.11 -6.27 5.65
N LYS A 38 7.72 -7.31 6.38
CA LYS A 38 6.42 -7.98 6.22
C LYS A 38 5.25 -7.06 6.55
N GLU A 39 5.33 -6.28 7.62
CA GLU A 39 4.30 -5.30 7.97
C GLU A 39 4.24 -4.17 6.94
N VAL A 40 5.37 -3.69 6.42
CA VAL A 40 5.41 -2.70 5.34
C VAL A 40 4.76 -3.25 4.06
N ASP A 41 5.01 -4.51 3.69
CA ASP A 41 4.34 -5.13 2.54
C ASP A 41 2.83 -5.27 2.77
N SER A 42 2.42 -5.62 4.00
CA SER A 42 1.02 -5.71 4.37
C SER A 42 0.30 -4.37 4.21
N LEU A 43 0.94 -3.27 4.65
CA LEU A 43 0.43 -1.91 4.44
C LEU A 43 0.38 -1.53 2.95
N ARG A 44 1.36 -1.95 2.15
CA ARG A 44 1.40 -1.71 0.71
C ARG A 44 0.21 -2.37 0.00
N VAL A 45 -0.05 -3.64 0.30
CA VAL A 45 -1.19 -4.39 -0.26
C VAL A 45 -2.51 -3.77 0.20
N PHE A 46 -2.63 -3.47 1.50
CA PHE A 46 -3.82 -2.82 2.04
C PHE A 46 -4.11 -1.47 1.36
N ASN A 47 -3.08 -0.64 1.19
CA ASN A 47 -3.23 0.65 0.53
C ASN A 47 -3.65 0.49 -0.94
N ALA A 48 -3.11 -0.47 -1.68
CA ALA A 48 -3.51 -0.73 -3.05
C ALA A 48 -5.01 -1.07 -3.15
N GLU A 49 -5.50 -1.91 -2.25
CA GLU A 49 -6.92 -2.25 -2.17
C GLU A 49 -7.78 -1.06 -1.76
N PHE A 50 -7.34 -0.28 -0.78
CA PHE A 50 -8.02 0.94 -0.35
C PHE A 50 -8.17 1.95 -1.52
N GLN A 51 -7.11 2.19 -2.28
CA GLN A 51 -7.15 3.09 -3.44
C GLN A 51 -8.12 2.59 -4.52
N ARG A 52 -8.10 1.28 -4.79
CA ARG A 52 -9.04 0.65 -5.73
C ARG A 52 -10.49 0.87 -5.31
N GLN A 53 -10.80 0.69 -4.03
CA GLN A 53 -12.14 0.90 -3.49
C GLN A 53 -12.55 2.36 -3.52
N SER A 54 -11.65 3.29 -3.15
CA SER A 54 -11.91 4.72 -3.21
C SER A 54 -12.30 5.16 -4.63
N LEU A 55 -11.54 4.74 -5.64
CA LEU A 55 -11.83 5.04 -7.05
C LEU A 55 -13.18 4.48 -7.50
N SER A 56 -13.53 3.27 -7.04
CA SER A 56 -14.83 2.66 -7.34
C SER A 56 -16.00 3.46 -6.76
N ILE A 57 -15.83 3.99 -5.53
CA ILE A 57 -16.84 4.82 -4.87
C ILE A 57 -16.97 6.16 -5.61
N ASP A 58 -15.86 6.81 -5.95
CA ASP A 58 -15.86 8.07 -6.70
C ASP A 58 -16.54 7.93 -8.06
N GLY A 59 -16.31 6.80 -8.75
CA GLY A 59 -17.01 6.45 -10.00
C GLY A 59 -18.51 6.34 -9.79
N THR A 60 -18.94 5.56 -8.79
CA THR A 60 -20.36 5.37 -8.47
C THR A 60 -21.06 6.68 -8.10
N LEU A 61 -20.40 7.55 -7.32
CA LEU A 61 -20.92 8.87 -6.95
C LEU A 61 -21.06 9.79 -8.17
N THR A 62 -20.10 9.73 -9.09
CA THR A 62 -20.13 10.51 -10.34
C THR A 62 -21.26 10.05 -11.25
N ASP A 63 -21.46 8.74 -11.37
CA ASP A 63 -22.55 8.15 -12.14
C ASP A 63 -23.90 8.56 -11.54
N ALA A 64 -24.08 8.38 -10.22
CA ALA A 64 -25.31 8.77 -9.52
C ALA A 64 -25.67 10.24 -9.75
N ARG A 65 -24.68 11.15 -9.62
CA ARG A 65 -24.89 12.58 -9.90
C ARG A 65 -25.29 12.84 -11.35
N THR A 66 -24.71 12.12 -12.29
CA THR A 66 -25.04 12.25 -13.73
C THR A 66 -26.47 11.76 -14.01
N HIS A 67 -26.92 10.72 -13.32
CA HIS A 67 -28.29 10.21 -13.38
C HIS A 67 -29.30 11.20 -12.77
N GLU A 68 -29.02 11.75 -11.58
CA GLU A 68 -29.88 12.79 -10.97
C GLU A 68 -30.02 14.02 -11.87
N PHE A 69 -28.94 14.47 -12.53
CA PHE A 69 -28.97 15.59 -13.47
C PHE A 69 -29.79 15.30 -14.74
N LYS A 70 -29.77 14.05 -15.24
CA LYS A 70 -30.60 13.65 -16.39
C LYS A 70 -32.08 13.59 -16.03
N ASP A 71 -32.41 13.09 -14.85
CA ASP A 71 -33.79 12.99 -14.37
C ASP A 71 -34.40 14.35 -14.01
N SER A 72 -33.58 15.31 -13.56
CA SER A 72 -34.01 16.69 -13.28
C SER A 72 -33.98 17.63 -14.51
N GLY A 73 -33.32 17.23 -15.60
CA GLY A 73 -33.23 17.97 -16.86
C GLY A 73 -34.29 17.62 -17.92
N CYS A 74 -35.06 16.54 -17.75
CA CYS A 74 -36.15 16.17 -18.66
C CYS A 74 -37.51 16.71 -18.17
N MET A 75 -37.58 18.02 -17.94
CA MET A 75 -38.84 18.79 -17.93
C MET A 75 -38.55 20.18 -18.51
N ARG A 76 -38.32 20.24 -19.83
CA ARG A 76 -38.60 21.42 -20.64
C ARG A 76 -38.85 21.02 -22.08
#